data_AF-A0A0F7PW73-F1
#
_entry.id   AF-A0A0F7PW73-F1
#
_cell.length_a   1.000
_cell.length_b   1.000
_cell.length_c   1.000
_cell.angle_alpha   90.00
_cell.angle_beta   90.00
_cell.angle_gamma   90.00
#
_symmetry.space_group_name_H-M   'P 1'
#
loop_
_entity.id
_entity.type
_entity.pdbx_description
1 polymer ?
#
loop_
_entity_poly.entity_id
_entity_poly.type
_entity_poly.pdbx_seq_one_letter_code
_entity_poly.pdbx_strand_id
1 'polypeptide(L)' 'MLKSYWQANFEEVEKQLLKANIFVYDLNGEIKGFIGLMDEYIAGIFVDKAYRSQGIGR' A
#
# COMPACT_ATOMS: atom_id res chain seq x y z
N MET A 1 10.92 14.11 -9.79
CA MET A 1 10.28 14.62 -8.57
C MET A 1 9.66 13.51 -7.71
N LEU A 2 8.76 12.67 -8.22
CA LEU A 2 8.18 11.56 -7.41
C LEU A 2 9.22 10.50 -6.99
N LYS A 3 10.10 10.07 -7.90
CA LYS A 3 11.08 9.01 -7.62
C LYS A 3 12.05 9.36 -6.48
N SER A 4 12.55 10.59 -6.48
CA SER A 4 13.48 11.11 -5.47
C SER A 4 12.82 11.26 -4.09
N TYR A 5 11.54 11.63 -4.04
CA TYR A 5 10.77 11.65 -2.79
C TYR A 5 10.66 10.26 -2.17
N TRP A 6 10.25 9.25 -2.95
CA TRP A 6 10.12 7.87 -2.45
C TRP A 6 11.45 7.28 -2.02
N GLN A 7 12.54 7.55 -2.74
CA GLN A 7 13.87 7.07 -2.36
C GLN A 7 14.37 7.72 -1.06
N ALA A 8 14.16 9.02 -0.88
CA ALA A 8 14.58 9.73 0.33
C ALA A 8 13.77 9.34 1.57
N ASN A 9 12.52 8.89 1.39
CA ASN A 9 11.62 8.50 2.48
C ASN A 9 11.47 6.99 2.62
N PHE A 10 12.25 6.18 1.89
CA PHE A 10 12.09 4.73 1.84
C PHE A 10 12.20 4.10 3.24
N GLU A 11 13.28 4.37 3.98
CA GLU A 11 13.49 3.79 5.31
C GLU A 11 12.39 4.18 6.31
N GLU A 12 11.91 5.43 6.24
CA GLU A 12 10.88 5.91 7.15
C GLU A 12 9.54 5.23 6.84
N VAL A 13 9.18 5.14 5.56
CA VAL A 13 7.97 4.45 5.11
C VAL A 13 8.02 2.96 5.45
N GLU A 14 9.17 2.31 5.31
CA GLU A 14 9.37 0.90 5.70
C GLU A 14 9.14 0.69 7.20
N LYS A 15 9.72 1.55 8.06
CA LYS A 15 9.51 1.47 9.52
C LYS A 15 8.05 1.71 9.92
N GLN A 16 7.35 2.58 9.22
CA GLN A 16 5.93 2.84 9.46
C GLN A 16 5.05 1.67 8.98
N LEU A 17 5.36 1.09 7.81
CA LEU A 17 4.68 -0.09 7.29
C LEU A 17 4.82 -1.30 8.22
N LEU A 18 5.99 -1.53 8.82
CA LEU A 18 6.21 -2.63 9.77
C LEU A 18 5.37 -2.54 11.04
N LYS A 19 4.90 -1.33 11.40
CA LYS A 19 4.00 -1.11 12.54
C LYS A 19 2.52 -1.20 12.15
N ALA A 20 2.22 -1.20 10.86
CA ALA A 20 0.87 -1.26 10.35
C ALA A 20 0.42 -2.71 10.15
N ASN A 21 -0.87 -2.96 10.36
CA ASN A 21 -1.50 -4.19 9.93
C ASN A 21 -1.73 -4.12 8.42
N ILE A 22 -0.98 -4.93 7.65
CA ILE A 22 -1.08 -4.97 6.19
C ILE A 22 -2.05 -6.05 5.75
N PHE A 23 -3.03 -5.67 4.94
CA PHE A 23 -3.91 -6.59 4.23
C PHE A 23 -3.63 -6.50 2.74
N VAL A 24 -3.55 -7.66 2.08
CA VAL A 24 -3.25 -7.75 0.66
C VAL A 24 -4.45 -8.30 -0.11
N TYR A 25 -4.68 -7.73 -1.29
CA TYR A 25 -5.59 -8.30 -2.27
C TYR A 25 -4.77 -9.12 -3.27
N ASP A 26 -4.86 -10.44 -3.13
CA ASP A 26 -4.23 -11.41 -4.03
C ASP A 26 -5.20 -11.84 -5.12
N LEU A 27 -4.71 -11.89 -6.35
CA LEU A 27 -5.42 -12.51 -7.46
C LEU A 27 -4.46 -13.47 -8.17
N ASN A 28 -4.73 -14.77 -8.05
CA ASN A 28 -3.93 -15.85 -8.66
C ASN A 28 -2.46 -15.87 -8.21
N GLY A 29 -2.17 -15.54 -6.95
CA GLY A 29 -0.81 -15.51 -6.41
C GLY A 29 -0.04 -14.22 -6.71
N GLU A 30 -0.70 -13.22 -7.32
CA GLU A 30 -0.14 -11.89 -7.52
C GLU A 30 -0.89 -10.84 -6.70
N ILE A 31 -0.14 -10.08 -5.91
CA ILE A 31 -0.67 -8.96 -5.14
C ILE A 31 -1.07 -7.83 -6.10
N LYS A 32 -2.38 -7.51 -6.16
CA LYS A 32 -2.92 -6.40 -6.98
C LYS A 32 -3.21 -5.15 -6.16
N GLY A 33 -3.16 -5.25 -4.85
CA GLY A 33 -3.27 -4.10 -3.96
C GLY A 33 -2.98 -4.46 -2.53
N PHE A 34 -2.77 -3.44 -1.71
CA PHE A 34 -2.66 -3.59 -0.27
C PHE A 34 -3.26 -2.38 0.43
N ILE A 35 -3.65 -2.59 1.68
CA ILE A 35 -4.05 -1.55 2.61
C ILE A 35 -3.28 -1.75 3.93
N GLY A 36 -2.63 -0.70 4.39
CA GLY A 36 -1.99 -0.63 5.69
C GLY A 36 -2.88 0.14 6.66
N LEU A 37 -3.21 -0.49 7.77
CA LEU A 37 -3.95 0.12 8.88
C LEU A 37 -2.99 0.37 10.04
N MET A 38 -3.03 1.58 10.59
CA MET A 38 -2.40 1.89 11.87
C MET A 38 -3.54 2.21 12.84
N ASP A 39 -3.71 1.34 13.84
CA ASP A 39 -4.84 1.38 14.77
C ASP A 39 -6.19 1.46 14.02
N GLU A 40 -6.88 2.60 14.07
CA GLU A 40 -8.20 2.81 13.45
C GLU A 40 -8.17 3.65 12.15
N TYR A 41 -6.99 3.95 11.59
CA TYR A 41 -6.88 4.72 10.34
C TYR A 41 -6.04 4.05 9.26
N ILE A 42 -6.27 4.47 8.01
CA ILE A 42 -5.53 3.99 6.83
C ILE A 42 -4.19 4.74 6.76
N ALA A 43 -3.11 4.03 7.05
CA ALA A 43 -1.74 4.54 6.91
C ALA A 43 -1.30 4.58 5.43
N GLY A 44 -1.85 3.69 4.61
CA GLY A 44 -1.62 3.71 3.17
C GLY A 44 -2.51 2.73 2.42
N ILE A 45 -2.91 3.10 1.21
CA ILE A 45 -3.63 2.21 0.29
C ILE A 45 -2.96 2.29 -1.09
N PHE A 46 -2.78 1.12 -1.70
CA PHE A 46 -2.25 1.00 -3.04
C PHE A 46 -3.03 -0.05 -3.82
N VAL A 47 -3.41 0.30 -5.05
CA VAL A 47 -3.98 -0.63 -6.03
C VAL A 47 -3.19 -0.49 -7.32
N ASP A 48 -2.82 -1.63 -7.91
CA ASP A 48 -2.19 -1.70 -9.20
C ASP A 48 -3.01 -0.94 -10.24
N LYS A 49 -2.33 -0.17 -11.09
CA LYS A 49 -2.98 0.75 -12.02
C LYS A 49 -3.97 0.05 -12.94
N ALA A 50 -3.70 -1.18 -13.37
CA ALA A 50 -4.58 -1.94 -14.25
C ALA A 50 -5.86 -2.43 -13.55
N TYR A 51 -5.87 -2.45 -12.21
CA TYR A 51 -6.95 -3.01 -11.40
C TYR A 51 -7.73 -1.95 -10.60
N ARG A 52 -7.42 -0.66 -10.81
CA ARG A 52 -8.19 0.45 -10.25
C ARG A 52 -9.60 0.53 -10.85
N SER A 53 -10.53 1.09 -10.09
CA SER A 53 -11.95 1.24 -10.47
C SER A 53 -12.72 -0.08 -10.66
N GLN A 54 -12.18 -1.20 -10.19
CA GLN A 54 -12.82 -2.52 -10.20
C GLN A 54 -13.40 -2.90 -8.82
N GLY A 55 -13.50 -1.95 -7.88
CA GLY A 55 -14.02 -2.16 -6.54
C GLY A 55 -13.01 -2.63 -5.49
N ILE A 56 -11.73 -2.82 -5.85
CA ILE A 56 -10.68 -3.32 -4.95
C ILE A 56 -10.38 -2.35 -3.79
N GLY A 57 -10.50 -1.05 -4.02
CA GLY A 57 -10.23 -0.01 -3.00
C GLY A 57 -11.49 0.66 -2.44
N ARG A 58 -12.65 0.01 -2.52
CA ARG A 58 -13.93 0.54 -2.00
C ARG A 58 -14.06 0.35 -0.50
#